data_AF-A0A7C7A7D8-F1
#
_entry.id   AF-A0A7C7A7D8-F1
#
_cell.length_a   1.000
_cell.length_b   1.000
_cell.length_c   1.000
_cell.angle_alpha   90.00
_cell.angle_beta   90.00
_cell.angle_gamma   90.00
#
_symmetry.space_group_name_H-M   'P 1'
#
loop_
_entity.id
_entity.type
_entity.pdbx_description
1 polymer ?
#
loop_
_entity_poly.entity_id
_entity_poly.type
_entity_poly.pdbx_seq_one_letter_code
_entity_poly.pdbx_strand_id
1 'polypeptide(L)'
;MKPSLLFSQGELTEFLEQRKSSLKKEVESYDANYILNVSEEDFCQYLTSKYILLTPLIYKDKSYIYEHKEVDVDVSNDPMRVIFDRSRPFYVKGIQIVIAVPFEGDPELFYYRPSTFTLNPPTGKIVGQEVHLIYEMTKHDEEKLKKNFNYDLSEIEKYLGWVKQNVESFNNSLNTYVKQIVHERKNKLLNDLNLVNSLGIPIKRRTDIPMTYTVPFIRKKPKFELPQAPKEPFKPEPVLSIEEYENILEMIYNMSLVMERSPRTFSRLNEEEIRDHFLMVLNANYEGQAIGETFNYGGKTDILIRVNNKNVFIAECKFWRGEKKFIETINQLLGYTSWRDTKTAILLFNKNKDLTSVLEKIKKSVKSHPCYKREYSLKSDKLKKETIFSCIFHQPGDKNRELILTVMCFDVPT
;
A
#
# COMPACT_ATOMS: atom_id res chain seq x y z
N MET A 1 -43.40 -3.23 -3.61
CA MET A 1 -42.29 -2.63 -4.40
C MET A 1 -42.12 -3.48 -5.66
N LYS A 2 -41.74 -2.92 -6.82
CA LYS A 2 -41.51 -3.75 -8.02
C LYS A 2 -40.08 -4.31 -7.99
N PRO A 3 -39.86 -5.62 -8.24
CA PRO A 3 -38.53 -6.20 -8.32
C PRO A 3 -37.78 -5.65 -9.53
N SER A 4 -36.49 -5.35 -9.36
CA SER A 4 -35.57 -4.95 -10.44
C SER A 4 -34.68 -6.13 -10.83
N LEU A 5 -34.24 -6.17 -12.08
CA LEU A 5 -33.25 -7.14 -12.53
C LEU A 5 -31.89 -6.79 -11.90
N LEU A 6 -31.31 -7.73 -11.16
CA LEU A 6 -29.92 -7.63 -10.71
C LEU A 6 -28.99 -7.87 -11.91
N PHE A 7 -27.76 -7.38 -11.83
CA PHE A 7 -26.70 -7.57 -12.83
C PHE A 7 -27.11 -7.14 -14.25
N SER A 8 -27.85 -6.04 -14.37
CA SER A 8 -28.47 -5.63 -15.64
C SER A 8 -28.36 -4.13 -15.98
N GLN A 9 -27.89 -3.28 -15.07
CA GLN A 9 -27.88 -1.82 -15.27
C GLN A 9 -26.71 -1.34 -16.16
N GLY A 10 -25.64 -2.13 -16.26
CA GLY A 10 -24.48 -1.82 -17.08
C GLY A 10 -23.50 -2.98 -17.10
N GLU A 11 -22.42 -2.86 -17.87
CA GLU A 11 -21.38 -3.90 -17.93
C GLU A 11 -20.33 -3.73 -16.83
N LEU A 12 -19.96 -4.83 -16.17
CA LEU A 12 -18.96 -4.82 -15.10
C LEU A 12 -17.60 -4.34 -15.63
N THR A 13 -17.22 -4.75 -16.84
CA THR A 13 -15.97 -4.32 -17.47
C THR A 13 -15.90 -2.80 -17.61
N GLU A 14 -16.96 -2.16 -18.10
CA GLU A 14 -17.01 -0.71 -18.25
C GLU A 14 -16.96 0.00 -16.89
N PHE A 15 -17.67 -0.51 -15.89
CA PHE A 15 -17.60 0.02 -14.52
C PHE A 15 -16.18 -0.02 -13.96
N LEU A 16 -15.47 -1.15 -14.11
CA LEU A 16 -14.10 -1.30 -13.64
C LEU A 16 -13.14 -0.34 -14.35
N GLU A 17 -13.30 -0.13 -15.66
CA GLU A 17 -12.50 0.83 -16.43
C GLU A 17 -12.81 2.29 -16.07
N GLN A 18 -14.09 2.63 -15.83
CA GLN A 18 -14.46 3.95 -15.31
C GLN A 18 -13.84 4.21 -13.93
N ARG A 19 -13.73 3.18 -13.09
CA ARG A 19 -13.08 3.25 -11.79
C ARG A 19 -11.57 3.56 -11.93
N LYS A 20 -10.88 2.92 -12.89
CA LYS A 20 -9.47 3.25 -13.23
C LYS A 20 -9.32 4.69 -13.74
N SER A 21 -10.22 5.13 -14.61
CA SER A 21 -10.22 6.51 -15.12
C SER A 21 -10.42 7.53 -14.01
N SER A 22 -11.33 7.25 -13.08
CA SER A 22 -11.60 8.10 -11.92
C SER A 22 -10.38 8.17 -10.98
N LEU A 23 -9.70 7.05 -10.77
CA LEU A 23 -8.43 6.99 -10.03
C LEU A 23 -7.38 7.92 -10.66
N LYS A 24 -7.19 7.81 -11.97
CA LYS A 24 -6.24 8.67 -12.70
C LYS A 24 -6.57 10.16 -12.54
N LYS A 25 -7.84 10.53 -12.72
CA LYS A 25 -8.31 11.91 -12.51
C LYS A 25 -8.10 12.39 -11.09
N GLU A 26 -8.31 11.51 -10.10
CA GLU A 26 -8.05 11.85 -8.71
C GLU A 26 -6.56 12.17 -8.50
N VAL A 27 -5.65 11.31 -8.97
CA VAL A 27 -4.20 11.54 -8.91
C VAL A 27 -3.80 12.86 -9.58
N GLU A 28 -4.42 13.18 -10.73
CA GLU A 28 -4.15 14.43 -11.45
C GLU A 28 -4.66 15.68 -10.71
N SER A 29 -5.68 15.55 -9.87
CA SER A 29 -6.28 16.66 -9.13
C SER A 29 -5.54 17.07 -7.86
N TYR A 30 -4.64 16.22 -7.34
CA TYR A 30 -3.77 16.60 -6.22
C TYR A 30 -2.78 17.69 -6.63
N ASP A 31 -2.48 18.57 -5.66
CA ASP A 31 -1.50 19.63 -5.81
C ASP A 31 -0.10 19.06 -6.13
N ALA A 32 0.61 19.75 -7.02
CA ALA A 32 1.92 19.31 -7.49
C ALA A 32 2.95 19.21 -6.36
N ASN A 33 2.93 20.15 -5.41
CA ASN A 33 3.84 20.15 -4.26
C ASN A 33 3.52 18.99 -3.32
N TYR A 34 2.25 18.64 -3.15
CA TYR A 34 1.86 17.45 -2.39
C TYR A 34 2.40 16.15 -3.02
N ILE A 35 2.17 15.93 -4.32
CA ILE A 35 2.61 14.69 -5.03
C ILE A 35 4.13 14.52 -4.99
N LEU A 36 4.89 15.62 -5.07
CA LEU A 36 6.35 15.57 -5.02
C LEU A 36 6.89 15.21 -3.64
N ASN A 37 6.23 15.69 -2.58
CA ASN A 37 6.65 15.49 -1.18
C ASN A 37 6.15 14.18 -0.55
N VAL A 38 4.99 13.69 -0.97
CA VAL A 38 4.40 12.48 -0.38
C VAL A 38 5.22 11.24 -0.76
N SER A 39 5.31 10.29 0.19
CA SER A 39 5.84 8.95 -0.08
C SER A 39 5.02 8.31 -1.20
N GLU A 40 5.68 7.91 -2.27
CA GLU A 40 5.04 7.28 -3.42
C GLU A 40 4.35 5.98 -3.00
N GLU A 41 4.97 5.22 -2.09
CA GLU A 41 4.43 3.96 -1.61
C GLU A 41 3.21 4.15 -0.71
N ASP A 42 3.24 5.09 0.24
CA ASP A 42 2.09 5.39 1.11
C ASP A 42 0.90 5.93 0.30
N PHE A 43 1.19 6.78 -0.70
CA PHE A 43 0.16 7.30 -1.58
C PHE A 43 -0.44 6.20 -2.47
N CYS A 44 0.40 5.29 -2.99
CA CYS A 44 -0.07 4.11 -3.72
C CYS A 44 -0.92 3.19 -2.82
N GLN A 45 -0.52 2.96 -1.57
CA GLN A 45 -1.27 2.14 -0.63
C GLN A 45 -2.62 2.76 -0.28
N TYR A 46 -2.66 4.07 -0.02
CA TYR A 46 -3.89 4.82 0.20
C TYR A 46 -4.84 4.67 -1.00
N LEU A 47 -4.36 4.96 -2.21
CA LEU A 47 -5.18 4.85 -3.43
C LEU A 47 -5.65 3.41 -3.67
N THR A 48 -4.78 2.43 -3.49
CA THR A 48 -5.14 1.01 -3.65
C THR A 48 -6.23 0.62 -2.65
N SER A 49 -6.07 0.98 -1.37
CA SER A 49 -7.07 0.69 -0.32
C SER A 49 -8.42 1.37 -0.55
N LYS A 50 -8.41 2.56 -1.17
CA LYS A 50 -9.62 3.32 -1.50
C LYS A 50 -10.38 2.74 -2.69
N TYR A 51 -9.65 2.22 -3.68
CA TYR A 51 -10.22 1.78 -4.95
C TYR A 51 -10.46 0.27 -5.05
N ILE A 52 -9.90 -0.52 -4.12
CA ILE A 52 -10.14 -1.96 -4.02
C ILE A 52 -11.64 -2.23 -3.90
N LEU A 53 -12.08 -3.32 -4.52
CA LEU A 53 -13.48 -3.76 -4.49
C LEU A 53 -13.59 -5.07 -3.71
N LEU A 54 -14.59 -5.15 -2.85
CA LEU A 54 -14.95 -6.34 -2.11
C LEU A 54 -16.17 -6.97 -2.76
N THR A 55 -15.99 -8.14 -3.36
CA THR A 55 -17.11 -8.86 -3.98
C THR A 55 -18.14 -9.23 -2.91
N PRO A 56 -19.46 -9.02 -3.17
CA PRO A 56 -20.47 -9.36 -2.19
C PRO A 56 -20.49 -10.85 -1.83
N LEU A 57 -20.59 -11.13 -0.53
CA LEU A 57 -20.80 -12.45 0.03
C LEU A 57 -22.13 -12.45 0.80
N ILE A 58 -23.10 -13.20 0.30
CA ILE A 58 -24.44 -13.30 0.91
C ILE A 58 -24.44 -14.33 2.05
N TYR A 59 -25.24 -14.07 3.09
CA TYR A 59 -25.40 -14.96 4.25
C TYR A 59 -26.80 -15.56 4.27
N LYS A 60 -26.97 -16.69 3.58
CA LYS A 60 -28.24 -17.43 3.51
C LYS A 60 -28.83 -17.74 4.89
N ASP A 61 -27.98 -18.19 5.83
CA ASP A 61 -28.40 -18.59 7.18
C ASP A 61 -28.83 -17.43 8.07
N LYS A 62 -28.58 -16.19 7.63
CA LYS A 62 -29.02 -14.95 8.32
C LYS A 62 -30.21 -14.28 7.63
N SER A 63 -30.88 -14.98 6.71
CA SER A 63 -32.06 -14.46 6.02
C SER A 63 -33.26 -14.36 6.96
N TYR A 64 -34.08 -13.33 6.78
CA TYR A 64 -35.27 -13.09 7.60
C TYR A 64 -36.39 -12.43 6.79
N ILE A 65 -37.64 -12.58 7.25
CA ILE A 65 -38.79 -11.91 6.63
C ILE A 65 -38.76 -10.44 7.04
N TYR A 66 -38.58 -9.56 6.07
CA TYR A 66 -38.52 -8.10 6.27
C TYR A 66 -39.91 -7.47 6.35
N GLU A 67 -40.80 -7.86 5.43
CA GLU A 67 -42.17 -7.36 5.36
C GLU A 67 -43.08 -8.44 4.77
N HIS A 68 -44.34 -8.49 5.21
CA HIS A 68 -45.40 -9.16 4.48
C HIS A 68 -46.67 -8.30 4.47
N LYS A 69 -47.41 -8.31 3.36
CA LYS A 69 -48.68 -7.57 3.23
C LYS A 69 -49.61 -8.20 2.20
N GLU A 70 -50.91 -7.95 2.34
CA GLU A 70 -51.88 -8.26 1.30
C GLU A 70 -51.75 -7.29 0.12
N VAL A 71 -51.74 -7.82 -1.10
CA VAL A 71 -51.62 -7.04 -2.34
C VAL A 71 -52.57 -7.58 -3.41
N ASP A 72 -52.90 -6.73 -4.38
CA ASP A 72 -53.61 -7.15 -5.59
C ASP A 72 -52.59 -7.70 -6.60
N VAL A 73 -52.61 -9.02 -6.80
CA VAL A 73 -51.70 -9.72 -7.71
C VAL A 73 -52.38 -9.88 -9.07
N ASP A 74 -51.71 -9.44 -10.14
CA ASP A 74 -52.19 -9.66 -11.50
C ASP A 74 -51.97 -11.12 -11.93
N VAL A 75 -53.06 -11.84 -12.18
CA VAL A 75 -53.07 -13.23 -12.63
C VAL A 75 -53.49 -13.38 -14.09
N SER A 76 -53.53 -12.30 -14.87
CA SER A 76 -53.85 -12.29 -16.32
C SER A 76 -53.01 -13.29 -17.14
N ASN A 77 -51.79 -13.58 -16.70
CA ASN A 77 -50.85 -14.51 -17.32
C ASN A 77 -50.88 -15.94 -16.73
N ASP A 78 -51.75 -16.24 -15.76
CA ASP A 78 -51.85 -17.58 -15.17
C ASP A 78 -52.59 -18.54 -16.14
N PRO A 79 -51.95 -19.58 -16.69
CA PRO A 79 -52.59 -20.50 -17.64
C PRO A 79 -53.62 -21.42 -16.97
N MET A 80 -53.57 -21.57 -15.64
CA MET A 80 -54.50 -22.43 -14.89
C MET A 80 -55.82 -21.73 -14.54
N ARG A 81 -55.93 -20.42 -14.82
CA ARG A 81 -57.14 -19.64 -14.58
C ARG A 81 -57.91 -19.38 -15.87
N VAL A 82 -59.23 -19.56 -15.81
CA VAL A 82 -60.14 -19.24 -16.92
C VAL A 82 -60.35 -17.73 -16.94
N ILE A 83 -59.56 -17.03 -17.76
CA ILE A 83 -59.61 -15.58 -17.97
C ILE A 83 -59.92 -15.34 -19.45
N PHE A 84 -61.09 -14.79 -19.73
CA PHE A 84 -61.60 -14.60 -21.10
C PHE A 84 -60.92 -13.45 -21.85
N ASP A 85 -60.50 -12.40 -21.13
CA ASP A 85 -59.79 -11.25 -21.70
C ASP A 85 -58.47 -11.05 -20.94
N ARG A 86 -57.38 -11.49 -21.57
CA ARG A 86 -56.00 -11.38 -21.04
C ARG A 86 -55.29 -10.11 -21.55
N SER A 87 -55.97 -9.24 -22.31
CA SER A 87 -55.39 -7.97 -22.79
C SER A 87 -55.27 -6.91 -21.69
N ARG A 88 -55.92 -7.14 -20.55
CA ARG A 88 -55.91 -6.28 -19.37
C ARG A 88 -55.52 -7.06 -18.11
N PRO A 89 -54.96 -6.38 -17.08
CA PRO A 89 -54.68 -7.00 -15.79
C PRO A 89 -55.93 -7.60 -15.16
N PHE A 90 -55.79 -8.76 -14.51
CA PHE A 90 -56.84 -9.39 -13.72
C PHE A 90 -56.33 -9.59 -12.30
N TYR A 91 -56.78 -8.73 -11.37
CA TYR A 91 -56.27 -8.71 -10.01
C TYR A 91 -57.03 -9.66 -9.07
N VAL A 92 -56.28 -10.37 -8.22
CA VAL A 92 -56.81 -11.19 -7.12
C VAL A 92 -56.03 -10.87 -5.85
N LYS A 93 -56.70 -10.92 -4.69
CA LYS A 93 -56.02 -10.78 -3.39
C LYS A 93 -55.00 -11.89 -3.19
N GLY A 94 -53.77 -11.50 -2.92
CA GLY A 94 -52.65 -12.37 -2.60
C GLY A 94 -51.77 -11.75 -1.51
N ILE A 95 -50.72 -12.46 -1.14
CA ILE A 95 -49.73 -12.00 -0.18
C ILE A 95 -48.41 -11.70 -0.89
N GLN A 96 -47.82 -10.55 -0.56
CA GLN A 96 -46.44 -10.20 -0.89
C GLN A 96 -45.58 -10.48 0.35
N ILE A 97 -44.50 -11.23 0.17
CA ILE A 97 -43.50 -11.52 1.21
C ILE A 97 -42.16 -11.00 0.71
N VAL A 98 -41.49 -10.19 1.52
CA VAL A 98 -40.14 -9.69 1.27
C VAL A 98 -39.18 -10.41 2.20
N ILE A 99 -38.26 -11.18 1.63
CA ILE A 99 -37.20 -11.86 2.37
C ILE A 99 -35.92 -11.05 2.21
N ALA A 100 -35.35 -10.59 3.32
CA ALA A 100 -34.07 -9.90 3.34
C ALA A 100 -32.93 -10.91 3.55
N VAL A 101 -31.89 -10.77 2.74
CA VAL A 101 -30.69 -11.61 2.77
C VAL A 101 -29.47 -10.69 2.97
N PRO A 102 -28.88 -10.66 4.18
CA PRO A 102 -27.72 -9.84 4.46
C PRO A 102 -26.48 -10.26 3.65
N PHE A 103 -25.60 -9.30 3.33
CA PHE A 103 -24.32 -9.55 2.70
C PHE A 103 -23.20 -8.61 3.18
N GLU A 104 -21.96 -9.04 2.99
CA GLU A 104 -20.76 -8.21 3.17
C GLU A 104 -20.13 -7.92 1.80
N GLY A 105 -19.50 -6.75 1.63
CA GLY A 105 -18.90 -6.31 0.36
C GLY A 105 -19.63 -5.12 -0.28
N ASP A 106 -19.24 -4.77 -1.51
CA ASP A 106 -19.70 -3.58 -2.21
C ASP A 106 -21.06 -3.77 -2.91
N PRO A 107 -22.13 -3.07 -2.47
CA PRO A 107 -23.49 -3.27 -2.99
C PRO A 107 -23.65 -2.90 -4.47
N GLU A 108 -22.81 -2.00 -4.98
CA GLU A 108 -22.86 -1.53 -6.37
C GLU A 108 -22.64 -2.68 -7.36
N LEU A 109 -21.88 -3.71 -6.97
CA LEU A 109 -21.56 -4.85 -7.83
C LEU A 109 -22.77 -5.71 -8.21
N PHE A 110 -23.88 -5.62 -7.46
CA PHE A 110 -25.15 -6.27 -7.82
C PHE A 110 -25.85 -5.65 -9.02
N TYR A 111 -25.43 -4.47 -9.48
CA TYR A 111 -26.06 -3.80 -10.62
C TYR A 111 -25.37 -4.07 -11.95
N TYR A 112 -24.11 -4.52 -11.92
CA TYR A 112 -23.29 -4.67 -13.11
C TYR A 112 -23.21 -6.11 -13.60
N ARG A 113 -23.42 -6.31 -14.89
CA ARG A 113 -23.40 -7.62 -15.54
C ARG A 113 -21.95 -8.11 -15.72
N PRO A 114 -21.57 -9.28 -15.20
CA PRO A 114 -20.26 -9.88 -15.47
C PRO A 114 -20.11 -10.30 -16.95
N SER A 115 -18.88 -10.55 -17.38
CA SER A 115 -18.58 -10.97 -18.77
C SER A 115 -19.23 -12.31 -19.15
N THR A 116 -19.44 -13.17 -18.16
CA THR A 116 -20.19 -14.42 -18.29
C THR A 116 -21.56 -14.21 -17.65
N PHE A 117 -22.65 -14.44 -18.38
CA PHE A 117 -24.01 -14.19 -17.88
C PHE A 117 -25.05 -15.16 -18.49
N THR A 118 -26.26 -15.16 -17.92
CA THR A 118 -27.44 -15.86 -18.46
C THR A 118 -28.46 -14.86 -18.99
N LEU A 119 -29.37 -15.30 -19.87
CA LEU A 119 -30.41 -14.42 -20.45
C LEU A 119 -31.50 -14.02 -19.45
N ASN A 120 -31.63 -14.74 -18.33
CA ASN A 120 -32.58 -14.48 -17.27
C ASN A 120 -31.82 -14.23 -15.96
N PRO A 121 -31.32 -13.01 -15.71
CA PRO A 121 -30.64 -12.70 -14.46
C PRO A 121 -31.63 -12.70 -13.27
N PRO A 122 -31.13 -12.95 -12.05
CA PRO A 122 -31.97 -12.95 -10.86
C PRO A 122 -32.59 -11.56 -10.62
N THR A 123 -33.75 -11.55 -9.97
CA THR A 123 -34.43 -10.30 -9.60
C THR A 123 -34.32 -10.04 -8.10
N GLY A 124 -34.27 -8.78 -7.73
CA GLY A 124 -34.15 -8.38 -6.34
C GLY A 124 -33.93 -6.88 -6.22
N LYS A 125 -33.88 -6.40 -4.98
CA LYS A 125 -33.58 -5.02 -4.67
C LYS A 125 -32.50 -4.93 -3.61
N ILE A 126 -31.49 -4.11 -3.84
CA ILE A 126 -30.44 -3.87 -2.84
C ILE A 126 -30.87 -2.73 -1.92
N VAL A 127 -30.91 -2.99 -0.63
CA VAL A 127 -31.25 -2.00 0.41
C VAL A 127 -30.15 -2.03 1.47
N GLY A 128 -29.26 -1.04 1.45
CA GLY A 128 -28.08 -1.04 2.33
C GLY A 128 -27.17 -2.24 2.03
N GLN A 129 -27.03 -3.12 3.01
CA GLN A 129 -26.25 -4.37 2.94
C GLN A 129 -27.14 -5.62 2.86
N GLU A 130 -28.33 -5.50 2.29
CA GLU A 130 -29.29 -6.59 2.16
C GLU A 130 -29.83 -6.70 0.74
N VAL A 131 -29.99 -7.93 0.27
CA VAL A 131 -30.77 -8.25 -0.93
C VAL A 131 -32.18 -8.56 -0.49
N HIS A 132 -33.14 -7.76 -0.94
CA HIS A 132 -34.57 -7.96 -0.71
C HIS A 132 -35.17 -8.70 -1.90
N LEU A 133 -35.57 -9.95 -1.66
CA LEU A 133 -36.26 -10.81 -2.62
C LEU A 133 -37.77 -10.73 -2.37
N ILE A 134 -38.53 -10.44 -3.43
CA ILE A 134 -39.96 -10.12 -3.34
C ILE A 134 -40.74 -11.25 -4.00
N TYR A 135 -41.59 -11.92 -3.23
CA TYR A 135 -42.45 -12.99 -3.69
C TYR A 135 -43.91 -12.59 -3.57
N GLU A 136 -44.67 -12.77 -4.64
CA GLU A 136 -46.12 -12.58 -4.65
C GLU A 136 -46.81 -13.91 -4.90
N MET A 137 -47.80 -14.24 -4.08
CA MET A 137 -48.50 -15.53 -4.14
C MET A 137 -49.98 -15.39 -3.84
N THR A 138 -50.81 -16.10 -4.62
CA THR A 138 -52.28 -16.15 -4.44
C THR A 138 -52.76 -17.41 -3.72
N LYS A 139 -51.86 -18.38 -3.50
CA LYS A 139 -52.11 -19.62 -2.75
C LYS A 139 -51.03 -19.78 -1.69
N HIS A 140 -51.40 -20.27 -0.52
CA HIS A 140 -50.47 -20.58 0.55
C HIS A 140 -49.74 -21.89 0.23
N ASP A 141 -48.58 -21.78 -0.42
CA ASP A 141 -47.72 -22.90 -0.80
C ASP A 141 -46.29 -22.62 -0.30
N GLU A 142 -46.00 -23.14 0.90
CA GLU A 142 -44.73 -22.94 1.58
C GLU A 142 -43.57 -23.64 0.85
N GLU A 143 -43.80 -24.83 0.32
CA GLU A 143 -42.76 -25.61 -0.38
C GLU A 143 -42.30 -24.90 -1.65
N LYS A 144 -43.26 -24.38 -2.43
CA LYS A 144 -42.95 -23.61 -3.63
C LYS A 144 -42.19 -22.33 -3.31
N LEU A 145 -42.55 -21.62 -2.24
CA LEU A 145 -41.83 -20.43 -1.79
C LEU A 145 -40.39 -20.75 -1.43
N LYS A 146 -40.17 -21.78 -0.60
CA LYS A 146 -38.83 -22.22 -0.21
C LYS A 146 -38.00 -22.64 -1.42
N LYS A 147 -38.60 -23.34 -2.38
CA LYS A 147 -37.92 -23.76 -3.62
C LYS A 147 -37.50 -22.56 -4.47
N ASN A 148 -38.40 -21.61 -4.69
CA ASN A 148 -38.10 -20.39 -5.45
C ASN A 148 -37.01 -19.56 -4.77
N PHE A 149 -37.12 -19.38 -3.45
CA PHE A 149 -36.12 -18.69 -2.65
C PHE A 149 -34.72 -19.32 -2.76
N ASN A 150 -34.64 -20.65 -2.62
CA ASN A 150 -33.37 -21.35 -2.78
C ASN A 150 -32.79 -21.24 -4.20
N TYR A 151 -33.66 -21.26 -5.21
CA TYR A 151 -33.26 -21.09 -6.61
C TYR A 151 -32.70 -19.68 -6.85
N ASP A 152 -33.42 -18.64 -6.44
CA ASP A 152 -32.98 -17.24 -6.62
C ASP A 152 -31.65 -16.98 -5.92
N LEU A 153 -31.47 -17.51 -4.70
CA LEU A 153 -30.20 -17.44 -3.99
C LEU A 153 -29.08 -18.12 -4.77
N SER A 154 -29.30 -19.32 -5.29
CA SER A 154 -28.27 -20.04 -6.06
C SER A 154 -27.87 -19.32 -7.35
N GLU A 155 -28.82 -18.66 -8.03
CA GLU A 155 -28.51 -17.85 -9.20
C GLU A 155 -27.76 -16.57 -8.80
N ILE A 156 -28.11 -15.92 -7.69
CA ILE A 156 -27.34 -14.77 -7.18
C ILE A 156 -25.91 -15.18 -6.83
N GLU A 157 -25.70 -16.29 -6.12
CA GLU A 157 -24.36 -16.80 -5.76
C GLU A 157 -23.53 -17.12 -7.01
N LYS A 158 -24.15 -17.71 -8.03
CA LYS A 158 -23.51 -17.99 -9.31
C LYS A 158 -23.06 -16.72 -10.03
N TYR A 159 -23.91 -15.70 -10.10
CA TYR A 159 -23.54 -14.39 -10.66
C TYR A 159 -22.42 -13.73 -9.85
N LEU A 160 -22.49 -13.78 -8.51
CA LEU A 160 -21.44 -13.28 -7.64
C LEU A 160 -20.11 -14.03 -7.84
N GLY A 161 -20.16 -15.33 -8.14
CA GLY A 161 -18.99 -16.13 -8.52
C GLY A 161 -18.32 -15.61 -9.80
N TRP A 162 -19.09 -15.20 -10.81
CA TRP A 162 -18.54 -14.59 -12.03
C TRP A 162 -18.02 -13.18 -11.78
N VAL A 163 -18.76 -12.36 -11.03
CA VAL A 163 -18.31 -11.01 -10.61
C VAL A 163 -16.98 -11.11 -9.86
N LYS A 164 -16.85 -12.10 -8.95
CA LYS A 164 -15.64 -12.35 -8.17
C LYS A 164 -14.41 -12.49 -9.04
N GLN A 165 -14.48 -13.27 -10.12
CA GLN A 165 -13.36 -13.47 -11.04
C GLN A 165 -12.91 -12.16 -11.69
N ASN A 166 -13.85 -11.32 -12.14
CA ASN A 166 -13.53 -10.03 -12.75
C ASN A 166 -12.95 -9.05 -11.71
N VAL A 167 -13.53 -9.01 -10.50
CA VAL A 167 -13.07 -8.15 -9.40
C VAL A 167 -11.69 -8.56 -8.90
N GLU A 168 -11.41 -9.86 -8.76
CA GLU A 168 -10.08 -10.35 -8.37
C GLU A 168 -9.02 -9.99 -9.40
N SER A 169 -9.32 -10.16 -10.69
CA SER A 169 -8.43 -9.72 -11.78
C SER A 169 -8.15 -8.23 -11.72
N PHE A 170 -9.19 -7.41 -11.52
CA PHE A 170 -9.05 -5.97 -11.34
C PHE A 170 -8.19 -5.63 -10.12
N ASN A 171 -8.49 -6.17 -8.94
CA ASN A 171 -7.77 -5.91 -7.70
C ASN A 171 -6.30 -6.33 -7.79
N ASN A 172 -5.99 -7.46 -8.45
CA ASN A 172 -4.62 -7.92 -8.68
C ASN A 172 -3.84 -6.96 -9.60
N SER A 173 -4.51 -6.37 -10.59
CA SER A 173 -3.89 -5.38 -11.49
C SER A 173 -3.79 -3.97 -10.88
N LEU A 174 -4.59 -3.67 -9.85
CA LEU A 174 -4.76 -2.32 -9.30
C LEU A 174 -3.46 -1.76 -8.74
N ASN A 175 -2.71 -2.55 -7.97
CA ASN A 175 -1.47 -2.08 -7.34
C ASN A 175 -0.44 -1.65 -8.39
N THR A 176 -0.24 -2.46 -9.43
CA THR A 176 0.69 -2.14 -10.53
C THR A 176 0.23 -0.89 -11.28
N TYR A 177 -1.07 -0.78 -11.57
CA TYR A 177 -1.64 0.37 -12.25
C TYR A 177 -1.50 1.68 -11.45
N VAL A 178 -1.76 1.63 -10.14
CA VAL A 178 -1.62 2.78 -9.24
C VAL A 178 -0.16 3.24 -9.19
N LYS A 179 0.78 2.31 -9.00
CA LYS A 179 2.22 2.63 -9.01
C LYS A 179 2.63 3.32 -10.31
N GLN A 180 2.18 2.80 -11.44
CA GLN A 180 2.48 3.39 -12.74
C GLN A 180 1.96 4.83 -12.85
N ILE A 181 0.69 5.09 -12.53
CA ILE A 181 0.11 6.44 -12.67
C ILE A 181 0.79 7.44 -11.73
N VAL A 182 1.03 7.05 -10.47
CA VAL A 182 1.69 7.93 -9.50
C VAL A 182 3.11 8.24 -9.97
N HIS A 183 3.85 7.25 -10.42
CA HIS A 183 5.20 7.41 -10.94
C HIS A 183 5.24 8.33 -12.18
N GLU A 184 4.38 8.07 -13.16
CA GLU A 184 4.24 8.90 -14.36
C GLU A 184 3.90 10.36 -14.02
N ARG A 185 2.97 10.56 -13.07
CA ARG A 185 2.58 11.90 -12.62
C ARG A 185 3.73 12.62 -11.93
N LYS A 186 4.46 11.94 -11.06
CA LYS A 186 5.61 12.49 -10.32
C LYS A 186 6.75 12.87 -11.27
N ASN A 187 7.11 11.98 -12.20
CA ASN A 187 8.12 12.25 -13.21
C ASN A 187 7.74 13.41 -14.13
N LYS A 188 6.47 13.48 -14.55
CA LYS A 188 5.97 14.63 -15.33
C LYS A 188 6.18 15.94 -14.58
N LEU A 189 5.79 16.01 -13.31
CA LEU A 189 5.96 17.21 -12.48
C LEU A 189 7.44 17.58 -12.28
N LEU A 190 8.32 16.59 -12.10
CA LEU A 190 9.77 16.82 -12.01
C LEU A 190 10.34 17.37 -13.33
N ASN A 191 9.92 16.83 -14.47
CA ASN A 191 10.34 17.30 -15.78
C ASN A 191 9.84 18.72 -16.07
N ASP A 192 8.60 19.04 -15.71
CA ASP A 192 8.03 20.38 -15.82
C ASP A 192 8.83 21.38 -14.97
N LEU A 193 9.23 21.01 -13.74
CA LEU A 193 10.09 21.83 -12.88
C LEU A 193 11.50 22.03 -13.45
N ASN A 194 12.12 20.98 -13.99
CA ASN A 194 13.44 21.05 -14.62
C ASN A 194 13.42 21.96 -15.86
N LEU A 195 12.35 21.90 -16.66
CA LEU A 195 12.14 22.78 -17.81
C LEU A 195 12.01 24.25 -17.38
N VAL A 196 11.22 24.54 -16.33
CA VAL A 196 11.09 25.92 -15.83
C VAL A 196 12.42 26.45 -15.28
N ASN A 197 13.21 25.61 -14.60
CA ASN A 197 14.52 26.00 -14.09
C ASN A 197 15.55 26.21 -15.22
N SER A 198 15.49 25.44 -16.31
CA SER A 198 16.42 25.57 -17.43
C SER A 198 16.19 26.84 -18.27
N LEU A 199 15.01 27.48 -18.16
CA LEU A 199 14.70 28.72 -18.87
C LEU A 199 15.45 29.95 -18.30
N GLY A 200 16.06 29.87 -17.11
CA GLY A 200 16.85 30.96 -16.53
C GLY A 200 16.06 32.23 -16.17
N ILE A 201 14.72 32.19 -16.28
CA ILE A 201 13.82 33.30 -15.96
C ILE A 201 13.47 33.24 -14.47
N PRO A 202 13.65 34.34 -13.71
CA PRO A 202 13.34 34.35 -12.28
C PRO A 202 11.85 34.10 -12.04
N ILE A 203 11.54 33.03 -11.31
CA ILE A 203 10.17 32.65 -10.94
C ILE A 203 9.60 33.71 -10.00
N LYS A 204 8.64 34.50 -10.47
CA LYS A 204 7.88 35.44 -9.64
C LYS A 204 6.99 34.63 -8.70
N ARG A 205 7.36 34.56 -7.42
CA ARG A 205 6.53 33.94 -6.37
C ARG A 205 5.21 34.70 -6.28
N ARG A 206 4.09 34.02 -6.52
CA ARG A 206 2.79 34.51 -6.06
C ARG A 206 2.76 34.30 -4.54
N THR A 207 2.85 35.37 -3.77
CA THR A 207 2.70 35.40 -2.31
C THR A 207 1.24 35.32 -1.86
N ASP A 208 0.29 35.28 -2.80
CA ASP A 208 -1.12 35.51 -2.49
C ASP A 208 -1.95 34.28 -2.83
N ILE A 209 -1.95 33.30 -1.91
CA ILE A 209 -3.09 32.42 -1.71
C ILE A 209 -3.33 32.33 -0.20
N PRO A 210 -4.44 32.85 0.33
CA PRO A 210 -4.85 32.57 1.70
C PRO A 210 -5.14 31.08 1.81
N MET A 211 -4.35 30.36 2.63
CA MET A 211 -4.65 28.97 3.01
C MET A 211 -5.82 28.93 4.00
N THR A 212 -7.02 29.21 3.52
CA THR A 212 -8.26 28.88 4.24
C THR A 212 -9.25 28.31 3.23
N TYR A 213 -9.24 26.99 3.08
CA TYR A 213 -10.38 26.26 2.54
C TYR A 213 -10.86 25.26 3.58
N THR A 214 -11.72 25.75 4.47
CA THR A 214 -12.59 24.92 5.30
C THR A 214 -13.65 24.30 4.38
N VAL A 215 -13.58 22.98 4.18
CA VAL A 215 -14.71 22.22 3.62
C VAL A 215 -15.54 21.69 4.80
N PRO A 216 -16.88 21.86 4.80
CA PRO A 216 -17.71 21.46 5.93
C PRO A 216 -17.80 19.93 6.02
N PHE A 217 -17.75 19.44 7.25
CA PHE A 217 -18.02 18.06 7.62
C PHE A 217 -19.45 17.63 7.26
N ILE A 218 -19.62 16.38 6.78
CA ILE A 218 -20.74 15.41 6.89
C ILE A 218 -20.28 14.27 5.93
N ARG A 219 -20.03 13.01 6.30
CA ARG A 219 -20.64 12.03 7.21
C ARG A 219 -19.61 10.91 7.49
N LYS A 220 -19.70 10.29 8.67
CA LYS A 220 -18.88 9.16 9.12
C LYS A 220 -18.97 7.94 8.19
N LYS A 221 -17.82 7.55 7.63
CA LYS A 221 -17.38 6.20 7.25
C LYS A 221 -15.91 6.07 7.69
N PRO A 222 -15.35 4.87 7.93
CA PRO A 222 -14.13 4.71 8.71
C PRO A 222 -12.98 5.49 8.09
N LYS A 223 -12.20 6.14 8.95
CA LYS A 223 -11.14 7.09 8.57
C LYS A 223 -10.07 6.40 7.74
N PHE A 224 -10.07 6.63 6.43
CA PHE A 224 -8.86 6.57 5.62
C PHE A 224 -8.18 7.93 5.78
N GLU A 225 -7.24 8.04 6.72
CA GLU A 225 -6.50 9.28 6.93
C GLU A 225 -5.50 9.46 5.79
N LEU A 226 -5.61 10.59 5.07
CA LEU A 226 -4.61 11.00 4.09
C LEU A 226 -3.23 11.06 4.77
N PRO A 227 -2.17 10.50 4.15
CA PRO A 227 -0.82 10.61 4.69
C PRO A 227 -0.44 12.10 4.79
N GLN A 228 0.06 12.51 5.96
CA GLN A 228 0.37 13.91 6.22
C GLN A 228 1.69 14.30 5.54
N ALA A 229 1.62 15.12 4.49
CA ALA A 229 2.81 15.70 3.88
C ALA A 229 3.22 17.02 4.60
N PRO A 230 4.53 17.34 4.68
CA PRO A 230 4.99 18.65 5.12
C PRO A 230 4.41 19.77 4.24
N LYS A 231 3.99 20.89 4.84
CA LYS A 231 3.36 22.03 4.12
C LYS A 231 4.37 22.96 3.43
N GLU A 232 5.66 22.71 3.56
CA GLU A 232 6.71 23.55 3.00
C GLU A 232 6.92 23.29 1.50
N PRO A 233 7.37 24.29 0.72
CA PRO A 233 7.69 24.12 -0.69
C PRO A 233 8.86 23.13 -0.89
N PHE A 234 8.64 22.10 -1.71
CA PHE A 234 9.67 21.10 -2.06
C PHE A 234 10.86 21.78 -2.73
N LYS A 235 12.05 21.63 -2.13
CA LYS A 235 13.32 21.95 -2.76
C LYS A 235 14.03 20.63 -3.05
N PRO A 236 14.28 20.25 -4.33
CA PRO A 236 15.06 19.07 -4.64
C PRO A 236 16.49 19.31 -4.14
N GLU A 237 16.79 18.72 -2.99
CA GLU A 237 18.15 18.62 -2.49
C GLU A 237 18.78 17.32 -3.03
N PRO A 238 20.12 17.27 -3.22
CA PRO A 238 20.82 16.04 -3.62
C PRO A 238 20.51 14.94 -2.60
N VAL A 239 19.62 14.03 -2.98
CA VAL A 239 19.42 12.77 -2.28
C VAL A 239 20.33 11.78 -3.01
N LEU A 240 21.18 11.08 -2.27
CA LEU A 240 22.00 10.01 -2.82
C LEU A 240 21.10 9.02 -3.58
N SER A 241 21.44 8.72 -4.83
CA SER A 241 20.67 7.74 -5.61
C SER A 241 20.77 6.36 -4.92
N ILE A 242 19.77 5.50 -5.16
CA ILE A 242 19.81 4.13 -4.64
C ILE A 242 20.98 3.35 -5.25
N GLU A 243 21.31 3.63 -6.52
CA GLU A 243 22.46 3.04 -7.21
C GLU A 243 23.77 3.38 -6.50
N GLU A 244 23.98 4.65 -6.16
CA GLU A 244 25.21 5.08 -5.51
C GLU A 244 25.32 4.56 -4.07
N TYR A 245 24.20 4.46 -3.38
CA TYR A 245 24.15 3.81 -2.07
C TYR A 245 24.56 2.34 -2.12
N GLU A 246 24.03 1.60 -3.08
CA GLU A 246 24.39 0.19 -3.25
C GLU A 246 25.84 0.05 -3.73
N ASN A 247 26.37 0.99 -4.51
CA ASN A 247 27.80 1.04 -4.85
C ASN A 247 28.67 1.18 -3.59
N ILE A 248 28.32 2.07 -2.65
CA ILE A 248 29.02 2.23 -1.37
C ILE A 248 28.98 0.91 -0.58
N LEU A 249 27.79 0.29 -0.46
CA LEU A 249 27.64 -0.97 0.24
C LEU A 249 28.43 -2.11 -0.42
N GLU A 250 28.52 -2.14 -1.75
CA GLU A 250 29.36 -3.10 -2.48
C GLU A 250 30.85 -2.89 -2.21
N MET A 251 31.32 -1.63 -2.16
CA MET A 251 32.70 -1.32 -1.79
C MET A 251 33.02 -1.79 -0.37
N ILE A 252 32.12 -1.52 0.57
CA ILE A 252 32.24 -1.97 1.96
C ILE A 252 32.22 -3.51 2.01
N TYR A 253 31.33 -4.16 1.28
CA TYR A 253 31.28 -5.62 1.21
C TYR A 253 32.57 -6.22 0.65
N ASN A 254 33.12 -5.66 -0.44
CA ASN A 254 34.36 -6.15 -1.02
C ASN A 254 35.55 -6.05 -0.05
N MET A 255 35.53 -5.10 0.88
CA MET A 255 36.53 -5.00 1.94
C MET A 255 36.46 -6.19 2.92
N SER A 256 35.29 -6.79 3.15
CA SER A 256 35.17 -7.97 4.01
C SER A 256 35.99 -9.16 3.49
N LEU A 257 36.08 -9.31 2.16
CA LEU A 257 36.91 -10.34 1.54
C LEU A 257 38.39 -10.17 1.86
N VAL A 258 38.86 -8.93 2.06
CA VAL A 258 40.23 -8.63 2.48
C VAL A 258 40.43 -9.03 3.94
N MET A 259 39.42 -8.80 4.79
CA MET A 259 39.42 -9.21 6.20
C MET A 259 39.52 -10.73 6.35
N GLU A 260 38.73 -11.46 5.57
CA GLU A 260 38.73 -12.93 5.52
C GLU A 260 40.08 -13.50 5.06
N ARG A 261 40.75 -12.83 4.11
CA ARG A 261 42.06 -13.26 3.58
C ARG A 261 43.24 -12.92 4.50
N SER A 262 43.06 -11.97 5.42
CA SER A 262 44.13 -11.49 6.31
C SER A 262 43.74 -11.59 7.80
N PRO A 263 43.32 -12.78 8.28
CA PRO A 263 42.73 -12.95 9.61
C PRO A 263 43.64 -12.49 10.75
N ARG A 264 44.95 -12.73 10.62
CA ARG A 264 45.96 -12.36 11.63
C ARG A 264 46.10 -10.84 11.82
N THR A 265 45.84 -10.07 10.78
CA THR A 265 45.92 -8.62 10.81
C THR A 265 44.69 -8.06 11.51
N PHE A 266 43.49 -8.45 11.05
CA PHE A 266 42.23 -7.89 11.54
C PHE A 266 41.83 -8.39 12.94
N SER A 267 42.33 -9.55 13.40
CA SER A 267 42.02 -10.06 14.73
C SER A 267 42.49 -9.14 15.86
N ARG A 268 43.57 -8.38 15.62
CA ARG A 268 44.22 -7.48 16.57
C ARG A 268 43.67 -6.06 16.55
N LEU A 269 42.94 -5.70 15.50
CA LEU A 269 42.44 -4.34 15.33
C LEU A 269 41.20 -4.08 16.21
N ASN A 270 41.09 -2.83 16.65
CA ASN A 270 39.93 -2.27 17.32
C ASN A 270 38.92 -1.68 16.31
N GLU A 271 37.79 -1.16 16.81
CA GLU A 271 36.66 -0.67 15.98
C GLU A 271 37.07 0.50 15.09
N GLU A 272 37.87 1.43 15.62
CA GLU A 272 38.36 2.63 14.93
C GLU A 272 39.39 2.26 13.87
N GLU A 273 40.30 1.33 14.18
CA GLU A 273 41.30 0.84 13.22
C GLU A 273 40.64 0.10 12.04
N ILE A 274 39.61 -0.72 12.29
CA ILE A 274 38.85 -1.38 11.22
C ILE A 274 38.07 -0.34 10.38
N ARG A 275 37.46 0.66 11.03
CA ARG A 275 36.78 1.77 10.35
C ARG A 275 37.73 2.52 9.41
N ASP A 276 38.96 2.79 9.84
CA ASP A 276 39.95 3.52 9.04
C ASP A 276 40.31 2.75 7.74
N HIS A 277 40.30 1.41 7.79
CA HIS A 277 40.42 0.60 6.56
C HIS A 277 39.23 0.76 5.60
N PHE A 278 37.99 0.83 6.10
CA PHE A 278 36.83 1.15 5.26
C PHE A 278 36.94 2.55 4.67
N LEU A 279 37.38 3.53 5.46
CA LEU A 279 37.59 4.91 4.98
C LEU A 279 38.67 4.98 3.89
N MET A 280 39.74 4.19 3.96
CA MET A 280 40.75 4.13 2.91
C MET A 280 40.15 3.71 1.56
N VAL A 281 39.32 2.66 1.55
CA VAL A 281 38.66 2.16 0.33
C VAL A 281 37.64 3.18 -0.19
N LEU A 282 36.83 3.75 0.70
CA LEU A 282 35.84 4.76 0.33
C LEU A 282 36.52 6.02 -0.22
N ASN A 283 37.58 6.53 0.42
CA ASN A 283 38.28 7.72 -0.04
C ASN A 283 39.02 7.54 -1.36
N ALA A 284 39.45 6.31 -1.69
CA ALA A 284 40.01 6.02 -3.01
C ALA A 284 38.99 6.20 -4.14
N ASN A 285 37.69 6.02 -3.86
CA ASN A 285 36.60 6.13 -4.83
C ASN A 285 35.88 7.49 -4.78
N TYR A 286 35.88 8.14 -3.62
CA TYR A 286 35.22 9.43 -3.39
C TYR A 286 36.19 10.61 -3.27
N GLU A 287 37.43 10.45 -3.74
CA GLU A 287 38.45 11.52 -3.82
C GLU A 287 38.64 12.30 -2.48
N GLY A 288 38.60 11.60 -1.34
CA GLY A 288 38.74 12.21 -0.02
C GLY A 288 37.46 12.76 0.63
N GLN A 289 36.29 12.54 0.03
CA GLN A 289 34.99 13.00 0.55
C GLN A 289 34.38 12.10 1.65
N ALA A 290 35.00 10.95 1.96
CA ALA A 290 34.62 10.10 3.08
C ALA A 290 35.43 10.47 4.32
N ILE A 291 34.76 10.96 5.36
CA ILE A 291 35.41 11.49 6.55
C ILE A 291 35.08 10.58 7.74
N GLY A 292 36.11 10.17 8.47
CA GLY A 292 35.98 9.50 9.76
C GLY A 292 35.76 10.49 10.89
N GLU A 293 35.04 10.09 11.94
CA GLU A 293 34.92 10.86 13.19
C GLU A 293 34.38 12.28 13.03
N THR A 294 33.22 12.41 12.39
CA THR A 294 32.62 13.73 12.16
C THR A 294 31.38 13.94 13.02
N PHE A 295 31.20 15.19 13.47
CA PHE A 295 29.99 15.60 14.18
C PHE A 295 28.85 15.83 13.19
N ASN A 296 27.70 15.18 13.42
CA ASN A 296 26.47 15.41 12.67
C ASN A 296 25.28 15.56 13.63
N TYR A 297 24.48 16.63 13.43
CA TYR A 297 23.22 17.03 14.10
C TYR A 297 23.13 16.96 15.64
N GLY A 298 23.56 15.87 16.28
CA GLY A 298 23.59 15.65 17.73
C GLY A 298 24.71 14.74 18.26
N GLY A 299 25.70 14.32 17.46
CA GLY A 299 26.84 13.52 17.97
C GLY A 299 27.89 13.11 16.93
N LYS A 300 28.82 12.23 17.32
CA LYS A 300 29.94 11.72 16.50
C LYS A 300 29.51 10.46 15.75
N THR A 301 29.62 10.45 14.43
CA THR A 301 29.40 9.26 13.57
C THR A 301 30.73 8.69 13.10
N ASP A 302 30.82 7.37 12.95
CA ASP A 302 32.06 6.74 12.53
C ASP A 302 32.43 7.03 11.07
N ILE A 303 31.51 6.85 10.13
CA ILE A 303 31.74 7.09 8.69
C ILE A 303 30.69 8.05 8.17
N LEU A 304 31.13 9.14 7.54
CA LEU A 304 30.27 10.10 6.87
C LEU A 304 30.82 10.42 5.48
N ILE A 305 30.01 10.24 4.44
CA ILE A 305 30.37 10.67 3.08
C ILE A 305 29.61 11.96 2.77
N ARG A 306 30.33 12.97 2.28
CA ARG A 306 29.77 14.27 1.92
C ARG A 306 30.04 14.64 0.47
N VAL A 307 28.98 14.86 -0.30
CA VAL A 307 29.07 15.37 -1.68
C VAL A 307 28.47 16.78 -1.70
N ASN A 308 29.20 17.76 -2.25
CA ASN A 308 28.76 19.16 -2.34
C ASN A 308 28.29 19.75 -1.00
N ASN A 309 29.03 19.46 0.08
CA ASN A 309 28.74 19.91 1.45
C ASN A 309 27.40 19.39 2.04
N LYS A 310 26.92 18.23 1.55
CA LYS A 310 25.73 17.54 2.07
C LYS A 310 26.06 16.11 2.46
N ASN A 311 25.50 15.66 3.57
CA ASN A 311 25.62 14.29 4.03
C ASN A 311 24.85 13.37 3.09
N VAL A 312 25.53 12.39 2.50
CA VAL A 312 24.90 11.47 1.55
C VAL A 312 24.83 10.04 2.09
N PHE A 313 25.73 9.67 3.01
CA PHE A 313 25.78 8.36 3.63
C PHE A 313 26.34 8.48 5.05
N ILE A 314 25.67 7.83 6.00
CA ILE A 314 26.10 7.75 7.40
C ILE A 314 26.22 6.29 7.77
N ALA A 315 27.35 5.90 8.37
CA ALA A 315 27.47 4.59 8.96
C ALA A 315 28.11 4.61 10.34
N GLU A 316 27.67 3.67 11.18
CA GLU A 316 28.23 3.40 12.49
C GLU A 316 28.93 2.05 12.48
N CYS A 317 30.12 1.98 13.04
CA CYS A 317 30.90 0.76 13.18
C CYS A 317 30.73 0.24 14.60
N LYS A 318 30.39 -1.04 14.80
CA LYS A 318 30.29 -1.60 16.16
C LYS A 318 30.72 -3.04 16.28
N PHE A 319 31.51 -3.37 17.30
CA PHE A 319 31.62 -4.78 17.71
C PHE A 319 30.30 -5.30 18.30
N TRP A 320 29.87 -6.47 17.84
CA TRP A 320 28.73 -7.18 18.41
C TRP A 320 29.02 -7.58 19.86
N ARG A 321 28.23 -7.04 20.79
CA ARG A 321 28.28 -7.37 22.23
C ARG A 321 26.91 -7.79 22.80
N GLY A 322 25.98 -8.16 21.92
CA GLY A 322 24.63 -8.59 22.26
C GLY A 322 23.53 -7.58 21.87
N GLU A 323 22.28 -8.05 21.94
CA GLU A 323 21.08 -7.35 21.43
C GLU A 323 20.88 -5.96 22.03
N LYS A 324 21.10 -5.80 23.34
CA LYS A 324 20.94 -4.51 24.02
C LYS A 324 21.88 -3.44 23.44
N LYS A 325 23.15 -3.78 23.25
CA LYS A 325 24.15 -2.87 22.69
C LYS A 325 23.86 -2.54 21.24
N PHE A 326 23.37 -3.51 20.48
CA PHE A 326 22.96 -3.28 19.10
C PHE A 326 21.75 -2.35 18.98
N ILE A 327 20.73 -2.48 19.84
CA ILE A 327 19.61 -1.55 19.90
C ILE A 327 20.09 -0.13 20.30
N GLU A 328 21.03 -0.01 21.23
CA GLU A 328 21.65 1.27 21.56
C GLU A 328 22.33 1.90 20.33
N THR A 329 23.03 1.11 19.50
CA THR A 329 23.65 1.56 18.24
C THR A 329 22.61 2.03 17.21
N ILE A 330 21.49 1.32 17.05
CA ILE A 330 20.40 1.76 16.17
C ILE A 330 19.86 3.11 16.64
N ASN A 331 19.59 3.26 17.95
CA ASN A 331 19.10 4.52 18.51
C ASN A 331 20.11 5.67 18.34
N GLN A 332 21.40 5.36 18.52
CA GLN A 332 22.49 6.31 18.33
C GLN A 332 22.52 6.82 16.88
N LEU A 333 22.51 5.91 15.91
CA LEU A 333 22.46 6.24 14.48
C LEU A 333 21.24 7.10 14.13
N LEU A 334 20.04 6.70 14.60
CA LEU A 334 18.81 7.46 14.38
C LEU A 334 18.84 8.86 15.04
N GLY A 335 19.53 8.99 16.18
CA GLY A 335 19.72 10.27 16.85
C GLY A 335 20.60 11.24 16.06
N TYR A 336 21.48 10.73 15.20
CA TYR A 336 22.40 11.52 14.39
C TYR A 336 21.87 11.83 12.99
N THR A 337 20.93 11.02 12.50
CA THR A 337 20.28 11.29 11.23
C THR A 337 19.39 12.52 11.34
N SER A 338 19.68 13.54 10.55
CA SER A 338 18.75 14.63 10.30
C SER A 338 17.59 14.15 9.42
N TRP A 339 16.52 14.95 9.31
CA TRP A 339 15.40 14.66 8.40
C TRP A 339 15.81 14.50 6.92
N ARG A 340 17.03 14.91 6.56
CA ARG A 340 17.61 14.79 5.21
C ARG A 340 18.40 13.50 5.00
N ASP A 341 18.83 12.84 6.07
CA ASP A 341 19.67 11.65 6.00
C ASP A 341 18.79 10.41 5.80
N THR A 342 18.66 9.97 4.54
CA THR A 342 17.73 8.90 4.14
C THR A 342 18.39 7.53 3.97
N LYS A 343 19.72 7.44 4.08
CA LYS A 343 20.48 6.24 3.75
C LYS A 343 21.62 6.04 4.73
N THR A 344 21.56 4.93 5.44
CA THR A 344 22.44 4.65 6.56
C THR A 344 22.90 3.20 6.58
N ALA A 345 24.00 2.94 7.28
CA ALA A 345 24.44 1.57 7.53
C ALA A 345 24.96 1.36 8.95
N ILE A 346 24.90 0.12 9.42
CA ILE A 346 25.64 -0.32 10.60
C ILE A 346 26.58 -1.42 10.16
N LEU A 347 27.88 -1.21 10.37
CA LEU A 347 28.92 -2.19 10.14
C LEU A 347 29.18 -2.93 11.45
N LEU A 348 28.61 -4.12 11.58
CA LEU A 348 28.75 -4.95 12.76
C LEU A 348 29.94 -5.90 12.62
N PHE A 349 30.84 -5.86 13.60
CA PHE A 349 32.00 -6.75 13.66
C PHE A 349 31.72 -7.86 14.68
N ASN A 350 31.69 -9.10 14.21
CA ASN A 350 31.48 -10.27 15.05
C ASN A 350 32.80 -10.97 15.33
N LYS A 351 33.14 -11.19 16.61
CA LYS A 351 34.25 -12.08 17.03
C LYS A 351 33.73 -13.39 17.63
N ASN A 352 32.41 -13.61 17.63
CA ASN A 352 31.80 -14.81 18.21
C ASN A 352 31.85 -15.97 17.20
N LYS A 353 32.22 -17.17 17.66
CA LYS A 353 32.34 -18.34 16.79
C LYS A 353 31.01 -18.80 16.17
N ASP A 354 29.88 -18.46 16.79
CA ASP A 354 28.54 -18.80 16.29
C ASP A 354 27.87 -17.59 15.61
N LEU A 355 28.24 -17.37 14.34
CA LEU A 355 27.70 -16.29 13.52
C LEU A 355 26.19 -16.45 13.28
N THR A 356 25.72 -17.67 13.04
CA THR A 356 24.30 -17.94 12.75
C THR A 356 23.38 -17.48 13.88
N SER A 357 23.74 -17.79 15.13
CA SER A 357 23.00 -17.32 16.31
C SER A 357 23.02 -15.79 16.44
N VAL A 358 24.13 -15.15 16.06
CA VAL A 358 24.24 -13.69 16.05
C VAL A 358 23.33 -13.08 14.98
N LEU A 359 23.31 -13.62 13.76
CA LEU A 359 22.45 -13.14 12.67
C LEU A 359 20.95 -13.24 13.02
N GLU A 360 20.51 -14.34 13.64
CA GLU A 360 19.11 -14.49 14.09
C GLU A 360 18.73 -13.45 15.16
N LYS A 361 19.63 -13.20 16.11
CA LYS A 361 19.44 -12.16 17.14
C LYS A 361 19.39 -10.76 16.56
N ILE A 362 20.23 -10.45 15.56
CA ILE A 362 20.21 -9.18 14.83
C ILE A 362 18.85 -9.00 14.16
N LYS A 363 18.41 -9.97 13.33
CA LYS A 363 17.11 -9.90 12.63
C LYS A 363 15.95 -9.65 13.59
N LYS A 364 15.92 -10.39 14.71
CA LYS A 364 14.89 -10.23 15.75
C LYS A 364 14.92 -8.84 16.38
N SER A 365 16.11 -8.33 16.69
CA SER A 365 16.30 -7.01 17.31
C SER A 365 15.91 -5.85 16.39
N VAL A 366 16.22 -5.96 15.10
CA VAL A 366 15.80 -4.97 14.10
C VAL A 366 14.28 -4.90 14.01
N LYS A 367 13.61 -6.06 13.88
CA LYS A 367 12.15 -6.13 13.74
C LYS A 367 11.38 -5.70 14.98
N SER A 368 11.98 -5.82 16.17
CA SER A 368 11.36 -5.39 17.43
C SER A 368 11.58 -3.90 17.73
N HIS A 369 12.39 -3.20 16.94
CA HIS A 369 12.70 -1.79 17.19
C HIS A 369 11.46 -0.90 16.94
N PRO A 370 11.13 0.06 17.83
CA PRO A 370 9.93 0.90 17.68
C PRO A 370 9.86 1.71 16.37
N CYS A 371 11.03 2.04 15.81
CA CYS A 371 11.15 2.81 14.57
C CYS A 371 11.17 1.93 13.29
N TYR A 372 11.17 0.60 13.43
CA TYR A 372 11.14 -0.31 12.29
C TYR A 372 9.79 -0.25 11.57
N LYS A 373 9.83 -0.25 10.23
CA LYS A 373 8.62 -0.30 9.39
C LYS A 373 8.52 -1.60 8.61
N ARG A 374 9.51 -1.89 7.76
CA ARG A 374 9.48 -3.04 6.84
C ARG A 374 10.88 -3.48 6.42
N GLU A 375 10.98 -4.69 5.89
CA GLU A 375 12.18 -5.14 5.19
C GLU A 375 12.35 -4.35 3.88
N TYR A 376 13.59 -4.13 3.48
CA TYR A 376 13.95 -3.49 2.22
C TYR A 376 14.84 -4.45 1.43
N SER A 377 14.49 -4.70 0.17
CA SER A 377 15.31 -5.53 -0.71
C SER A 377 16.21 -4.65 -1.56
N LEU A 378 17.52 -4.78 -1.37
CA LEU A 378 18.53 -4.16 -2.23
C LEU A 378 18.40 -4.71 -3.66
N LYS A 379 18.64 -3.85 -4.66
CA LYS A 379 18.56 -4.21 -6.07
C LYS A 379 19.73 -5.09 -6.50
N SER A 380 20.95 -4.79 -6.02
CA SER A 380 22.16 -5.53 -6.34
C SER A 380 22.12 -6.97 -5.80
N ASP A 381 22.28 -7.93 -6.72
CA ASP A 381 22.39 -9.35 -6.37
C ASP A 381 23.65 -9.69 -5.56
N LYS A 382 24.71 -8.86 -5.64
CA LYS A 382 25.94 -9.05 -4.87
C LYS A 382 25.71 -8.82 -3.37
N LEU A 383 24.76 -7.95 -3.02
CA LEU A 383 24.44 -7.60 -1.64
C LEU A 383 23.38 -8.53 -1.00
N LYS A 384 22.78 -9.45 -1.77
CA LYS A 384 21.83 -10.45 -1.26
C LYS A 384 22.58 -11.59 -0.56
N LYS A 385 23.18 -11.29 0.59
CA LYS A 385 23.95 -12.21 1.43
C LYS A 385 23.27 -12.43 2.76
N GLU A 386 23.52 -13.58 3.39
CA GLU A 386 22.93 -13.90 4.70
C GLU A 386 23.39 -12.96 5.83
N THR A 387 24.52 -12.28 5.64
CA THR A 387 25.12 -11.34 6.59
C THR A 387 24.70 -9.89 6.38
N ILE A 388 23.89 -9.60 5.36
CA ILE A 388 23.45 -8.25 5.01
C ILE A 388 21.93 -8.18 5.11
N PHE A 389 21.44 -7.24 5.92
CA PHE A 389 20.01 -7.00 6.12
C PHE A 389 19.69 -5.56 5.83
N SER A 390 18.68 -5.30 5.01
CA SER A 390 18.22 -3.95 4.76
C SER A 390 16.77 -3.80 5.17
N CYS A 391 16.45 -2.64 5.75
CA CYS A 391 15.15 -2.36 6.31
C CYS A 391 14.85 -0.87 6.24
N ILE A 392 13.57 -0.54 6.24
CA ILE A 392 13.08 0.82 6.33
C ILE A 392 12.76 1.14 7.78
N PHE A 393 13.32 2.25 8.25
CA PHE A 393 13.04 2.85 9.54
C PHE A 393 12.35 4.20 9.32
N HIS A 394 11.59 4.66 10.32
CA HIS A 394 11.16 6.05 10.39
C HIS A 394 12.00 6.85 11.38
N GLN A 395 12.06 8.16 11.21
CA GLN A 395 12.69 9.06 12.17
C GLN A 395 11.94 9.06 13.51
N PRO A 396 12.61 9.10 14.67
CA PRO A 396 11.93 9.06 15.98
C PRO A 396 10.89 10.17 16.18
N GLY A 397 11.09 11.35 15.58
CA GLY A 397 10.19 12.50 15.67
C GLY A 397 9.19 12.68 14.52
N ASP A 398 9.33 11.92 13.42
CA ASP A 398 8.47 12.06 12.23
C ASP A 398 8.30 10.70 11.54
N LYS A 399 7.10 10.11 11.69
CA LYS A 399 6.79 8.79 11.12
C LYS A 399 6.73 8.79 9.59
N ASN A 400 6.59 9.94 8.95
CA ASN A 400 6.51 10.06 7.49
C ASN A 400 7.91 10.17 6.85
N ARG A 401 8.94 10.45 7.66
CA ARG A 401 10.34 10.50 7.20
C ARG A 401 10.98 9.13 7.34
N GLU A 402 11.14 8.47 6.20
CA GLU A 402 11.77 7.17 6.11
C GLU A 402 13.27 7.27 5.81
N LEU A 403 14.01 6.30 6.31
CA LEU A 403 15.40 6.06 5.98
C LEU A 403 15.66 4.56 5.79
N ILE A 404 16.61 4.25 4.92
CA ILE A 404 17.12 2.90 4.71
C ILE A 404 18.22 2.67 5.75
N LEU A 405 18.08 1.61 6.52
CA LEU A 405 19.11 1.07 7.40
C LEU A 405 19.58 -0.27 6.83
N THR A 406 20.83 -0.33 6.42
CA THR A 406 21.48 -1.59 6.04
C THR A 406 22.47 -2.02 7.12
N VAL A 407 22.22 -3.17 7.72
CA VAL A 407 23.11 -3.82 8.68
C VAL A 407 23.98 -4.82 7.93
N MET A 408 25.30 -4.65 8.00
CA MET A 408 26.28 -5.55 7.40
C MET A 408 27.10 -6.18 8.52
N CYS A 409 26.99 -7.50 8.68
CA CYS A 409 27.72 -8.25 9.69
C CYS A 409 28.98 -8.86 9.07
N PHE A 410 30.14 -8.54 9.64
CA PHE A 410 31.44 -9.07 9.22
C PHE A 410 31.99 -9.97 10.31
N ASP A 411 32.34 -11.19 9.95
CA ASP A 411 33.07 -12.07 10.86
C ASP A 411 34.53 -11.63 10.91
N VAL A 412 34.98 -11.23 12.09
CA VAL A 412 36.36 -10.84 12.36
C VAL A 412 37.06 -12.06 12.94
N PRO A 413 38.01 -12.67 12.20
CA PRO A 413 38.71 -13.85 12.66
C PRO A 413 39.36 -13.60 14.02
N THR A 414 39.25 -14.57 14.93
CA THR A 414 39.88 -14.51 16.28
C THR A 414 41.12 -15.36 16.36
#